data_AF-A0A7S2C7M3-F1
#
_entry.id   AF-A0A7S2C7M3-F1
#
_cell.length_a   1.000
_cell.length_b   1.000
_cell.length_c   1.000
_cell.angle_alpha   90.00
_cell.angle_beta   90.00
_cell.angle_gamma   90.00
#
_symmetry.space_group_name_H-M   'P 1'
#
loop_
_entity.id
_entity.type
_entity.pdbx_description
1 polymer ?
#
loop_
_entity_poly.entity_id
_entity_poly.type
_entity_poly.pdbx_seq_one_letter_code
_entity_poly.pdbx_strand_id
1 'polypeptide(L)'
;VVTDVGYERSAKGARRLAACHEALLQANTFGVRVIGSTVLALAWLAAGRASAVYMGVFKKDVPKAWDWCAAHAIGIASGVVFFRLENDVPFDLTSPSVCASGSETLARTLRRTLCEALVVIKE
;
A
#
# COMPACT_ATOMS: atom_id res chain seq x y z
N VAL A 1 -9.66 2.68 -0.61
CA VAL A 1 -8.23 2.35 -0.42
C VAL A 1 -7.64 3.31 0.60
N VAL A 2 -6.89 2.83 1.58
CA VAL A 2 -6.18 3.66 2.57
C VAL A 2 -4.68 3.63 2.30
N THR A 3 -3.96 4.68 2.68
CA THR A 3 -2.51 4.77 2.51
C THR A 3 -1.85 5.60 3.61
N ASP A 4 -0.53 5.45 3.69
CA ASP A 4 0.39 6.30 4.42
C ASP A 4 1.47 6.77 3.42
N VAL A 5 1.78 8.06 3.46
CA VAL A 5 2.69 8.72 2.50
C VAL A 5 4.17 8.48 2.82
N GLY A 6 4.48 7.95 4.00
CA GLY A 6 5.86 7.73 4.45
C GLY A 6 6.62 9.05 4.63
N TYR A 7 7.96 8.99 4.58
CA TYR A 7 8.81 10.16 4.86
C TYR A 7 9.45 10.79 3.61
N GLU A 8 9.28 10.20 2.43
CA GLU A 8 9.83 10.74 1.17
C GLU A 8 9.13 12.06 0.75
N ARG A 9 9.91 13.10 0.42
CA ARG A 9 9.39 14.43 0.04
C ARG A 9 10.01 15.02 -1.24
N SER A 10 10.85 14.28 -1.96
CA SER A 10 11.37 14.71 -3.25
C SER A 10 10.27 14.83 -4.31
N ALA A 11 10.51 15.64 -5.34
CA ALA A 11 9.62 15.76 -6.49
C ALA A 11 9.33 14.40 -7.15
N LYS A 12 10.33 13.49 -7.16
CA LYS A 12 10.17 12.14 -7.70
C LYS A 12 9.22 11.30 -6.85
N GLY A 13 9.35 11.34 -5.53
CA GLY A 13 8.43 10.67 -4.60
C GLY A 13 7.01 11.21 -4.70
N ALA A 14 6.85 12.53 -4.75
CA ALA A 14 5.55 13.19 -4.89
C ALA A 14 4.84 12.80 -6.20
N ARG A 15 5.56 12.80 -7.33
CA ARG A 15 5.00 12.36 -8.63
C ARG A 15 4.54 10.90 -8.60
N ARG A 16 5.30 10.01 -7.94
CA ARG A 16 4.93 8.59 -7.80
C ARG A 16 3.66 8.41 -6.99
N LEU A 17 3.53 9.12 -5.86
CA LEU A 17 2.30 9.09 -5.07
C LEU A 17 1.10 9.63 -5.87
N ALA A 18 1.28 10.74 -6.59
CA ALA A 18 0.24 11.33 -7.43
C ALA A 18 -0.24 10.35 -8.52
N ALA A 19 0.67 9.67 -9.22
CA ALA A 19 0.29 8.67 -10.22
C ALA A 19 -0.44 7.46 -9.62
N CYS A 20 -0.07 7.03 -8.41
CA CYS A 20 -0.86 6.00 -7.71
C CYS A 20 -2.30 6.48 -7.46
N HIS A 21 -2.48 7.72 -7.01
CA HIS A 21 -3.82 8.27 -6.78
C HIS A 21 -4.61 8.41 -8.08
N GLU A 22 -3.98 8.92 -9.14
CA GLU A 22 -4.57 9.04 -10.47
C GLU A 22 -5.05 7.67 -10.99
N ALA A 23 -4.19 6.65 -10.96
CA ALA A 23 -4.52 5.32 -11.42
C ALA A 23 -5.66 4.68 -10.62
N LEU A 24 -5.71 4.90 -9.30
CA LEU A 24 -6.81 4.41 -8.47
C LEU A 24 -8.15 5.10 -8.81
N LEU A 25 -8.12 6.41 -9.08
CA LEU A 25 -9.31 7.15 -9.51
C LEU A 25 -9.79 6.71 -10.90
N GLN A 26 -8.87 6.52 -11.84
CA GLN A 26 -9.18 5.98 -13.18
C GLN A 26 -9.74 4.56 -13.12
N ALA A 27 -9.28 3.74 -12.16
CA ALA A 27 -9.83 2.42 -11.87
C ALA A 27 -11.19 2.46 -11.15
N ASN A 28 -11.83 3.63 -11.04
CA ASN A 28 -13.12 3.84 -10.37
C ASN A 28 -13.12 3.41 -8.90
N THR A 29 -12.00 3.62 -8.19
CA THR A 29 -11.94 3.38 -6.75
C THR A 29 -12.82 4.40 -6.03
N PHE A 30 -13.78 3.92 -5.21
CA PHE A 30 -14.72 4.75 -4.43
C PHE A 30 -14.07 5.90 -3.64
N GLY A 31 -12.84 5.68 -3.17
CA GLY A 31 -12.07 6.72 -2.52
C GLY A 31 -10.71 6.26 -2.08
N VAL A 32 -9.78 7.21 -2.09
CA VAL A 32 -8.47 7.10 -1.47
C VAL A 32 -8.49 7.94 -0.20
N ARG A 33 -7.87 7.44 0.88
CA ARG A 33 -7.73 8.16 2.15
C ARG A 33 -6.27 8.08 2.61
N VAL A 34 -5.70 9.20 2.99
CA VAL A 34 -4.38 9.27 3.63
C VAL A 34 -4.61 9.30 5.13
N ILE A 35 -4.18 8.25 5.83
CA ILE A 35 -4.32 8.14 7.29
C ILE A 35 -3.13 8.78 8.00
N GLY A 36 -1.95 8.75 7.37
CA GLY A 36 -0.70 9.26 7.96
C GLY A 36 -0.14 8.38 9.08
N SER A 37 -0.62 7.13 9.18
CA SER A 37 -0.11 6.13 10.11
C SER A 37 -0.26 4.73 9.51
N THR A 38 0.88 4.07 9.29
CA THR A 38 0.96 2.72 8.73
C THR A 38 0.19 1.70 9.57
N VAL A 39 0.43 1.67 10.89
CA VAL A 39 -0.24 0.73 11.80
C VAL A 39 -1.76 0.94 11.83
N LEU A 40 -2.23 2.19 11.84
CA LEU A 40 -3.66 2.49 11.91
C LEU A 40 -4.37 2.14 10.60
N ALA A 41 -3.76 2.43 9.45
CA ALA A 41 -4.34 2.09 8.15
C ALA A 41 -4.50 0.57 7.99
N LEU A 42 -3.55 -0.22 8.46
CA LEU A 42 -3.65 -1.68 8.47
C LEU A 42 -4.69 -2.19 9.48
N ALA A 43 -4.78 -1.59 10.66
CA ALA A 43 -5.83 -1.92 11.63
C ALA A 43 -7.24 -1.62 11.07
N TRP A 44 -7.40 -0.53 10.31
CA TRP A 44 -8.66 -0.21 9.62
C TRP A 44 -9.01 -1.24 8.55
N LEU A 45 -8.02 -1.72 7.80
CA LEU A 45 -8.22 -2.80 6.85
C LEU A 45 -8.67 -4.08 7.56
N ALA A 46 -7.95 -4.49 8.61
CA ALA A 46 -8.29 -5.69 9.39
C ALA A 46 -9.68 -5.62 10.02
N ALA A 47 -10.11 -4.43 10.46
CA ALA A 47 -11.44 -4.18 11.01
C ALA A 47 -12.56 -3.99 9.95
N GLY A 48 -12.25 -4.17 8.66
CA GLY A 48 -13.22 -4.00 7.56
C GLY A 48 -13.66 -2.55 7.30
N ARG A 49 -12.95 -1.56 7.84
CA ARG A 49 -13.22 -0.12 7.63
C ARG A 49 -12.62 0.40 6.32
N ALA A 50 -11.70 -0.34 5.74
CA ALA A 50 -11.14 -0.09 4.41
C ALA A 50 -11.08 -1.41 3.62
N SER A 51 -11.26 -1.35 2.31
CA SER A 51 -11.21 -2.54 1.46
C SER A 51 -9.78 -2.97 1.11
N ALA A 52 -8.84 -2.03 1.12
CA ALA A 52 -7.47 -2.24 0.65
C ALA A 52 -6.53 -1.15 1.14
N VAL A 53 -5.24 -1.48 1.23
CA VAL A 53 -4.15 -0.59 1.64
C VAL A 53 -2.94 -0.74 0.71
N TYR A 54 -2.26 0.37 0.44
CA TYR A 54 -0.92 0.34 -0.17
C TYR A 54 -0.01 1.37 0.50
N MET A 55 1.28 1.04 0.59
CA MET A 55 2.32 1.91 1.15
C MET A 55 3.67 1.54 0.53
N GLY A 56 4.68 2.40 0.72
CA GLY A 56 6.01 2.14 0.21
C GLY A 56 6.12 2.28 -1.30
N VAL A 57 5.55 3.35 -1.85
CA VAL A 57 5.60 3.64 -3.30
C VAL A 57 6.97 4.16 -3.78
N PHE A 58 7.89 4.41 -2.85
CA PHE A 58 9.26 4.84 -3.10
C PHE A 58 10.24 4.00 -2.27
N LYS A 59 11.47 3.80 -2.75
CA LYS A 59 12.44 2.92 -2.08
C LYS A 59 13.10 3.55 -0.84
N LYS A 60 13.21 4.87 -0.82
CA LYS A 60 13.75 5.61 0.33
C LYS A 60 12.61 5.93 1.28
N ASP A 61 12.90 5.91 2.58
CA ASP A 61 11.99 6.46 3.58
C ASP A 61 10.61 5.77 3.64
N VAL A 62 10.66 4.45 3.46
CA VAL A 62 9.56 3.49 3.62
C VAL A 62 9.25 3.20 5.09
N PRO A 63 8.01 2.74 5.39
CA PRO A 63 7.69 2.32 6.75
C PRO A 63 8.62 1.18 7.18
N LYS A 64 9.05 1.23 8.44
CA LYS A 64 10.06 0.35 9.03
C LYS A 64 9.39 -0.85 9.68
N ALA A 65 10.13 -1.93 9.95
CA ALA A 65 9.56 -3.17 10.50
C ALA A 65 8.60 -2.95 11.71
N TRP A 66 8.89 -1.98 12.57
CA TRP A 66 8.05 -1.62 13.71
C TRP A 66 6.71 -0.97 13.34
N ASP A 67 6.59 -0.33 12.18
CA ASP A 67 5.35 0.26 11.69
C ASP A 67 4.34 -0.82 11.27
N TRP A 68 4.83 -1.98 10.83
CA TRP A 68 4.02 -3.09 10.32
C TRP A 68 3.78 -4.20 11.33
N CYS A 69 4.72 -4.49 12.23
CA CYS A 69 4.78 -5.77 12.94
C CYS A 69 3.48 -6.15 13.68
N ALA A 70 2.93 -5.23 14.47
CA ALA A 70 1.69 -5.45 15.21
C ALA A 70 0.48 -5.56 14.27
N ALA A 71 0.40 -4.66 13.30
CA ALA A 71 -0.68 -4.62 12.32
C ALA A 71 -0.69 -5.83 11.36
N HIS A 72 0.48 -6.36 11.02
CA HIS A 72 0.62 -7.58 10.21
C HIS A 72 0.07 -8.79 10.96
N ALA A 73 0.41 -8.95 12.24
CA ALA A 73 -0.14 -10.02 13.07
C ALA A 73 -1.68 -9.93 13.17
N ILE A 74 -2.22 -8.74 13.40
CA ILE A 74 -3.67 -8.49 13.43
C ILE A 74 -4.32 -8.79 12.06
N GLY A 75 -3.69 -8.33 10.98
CA GLY A 75 -4.19 -8.54 9.62
C GLY A 75 -4.26 -10.02 9.25
N ILE A 76 -3.21 -10.79 9.50
CA ILE A 76 -3.18 -12.24 9.25
C ILE A 76 -4.28 -12.95 10.04
N ALA A 77 -4.45 -12.63 11.33
CA ALA A 77 -5.52 -13.19 12.15
C ALA A 77 -6.92 -12.82 11.65
N SER A 78 -7.05 -11.71 10.90
CA SER A 78 -8.30 -11.21 10.34
C SER A 78 -8.53 -11.61 8.87
N GLY A 79 -7.66 -12.47 8.31
CA GLY A 79 -7.77 -12.94 6.92
C GLY A 79 -7.28 -11.95 5.85
N VAL A 80 -6.51 -10.93 6.23
CA VAL A 80 -5.90 -10.00 5.28
C VAL A 80 -4.78 -10.70 4.50
N VAL A 81 -4.78 -10.51 3.18
CA VAL A 81 -3.74 -10.98 2.27
C VAL A 81 -2.74 -9.85 2.02
N PHE A 82 -1.44 -10.16 2.13
CA PHE A 82 -0.34 -9.21 1.98
C PHE A 82 0.53 -9.57 0.76
N PHE A 83 0.78 -8.58 -0.09
CA PHE A 83 1.77 -8.65 -1.16
C PHE A 83 2.79 -7.52 -1.02
N ARG A 84 3.98 -7.73 -1.57
CA ARG A 84 4.87 -6.61 -1.91
C ARG A 84 4.33 -5.90 -3.14
N LEU A 85 4.58 -4.61 -3.23
CA LEU A 85 4.23 -3.82 -4.40
C LEU A 85 5.19 -4.13 -5.56
N GLU A 86 6.49 -4.24 -5.33
CA GLU A 86 7.50 -4.20 -6.40
C GLU A 86 7.72 -5.53 -7.13
N ASN A 87 7.37 -6.66 -6.53
CA ASN A 87 7.66 -7.98 -7.08
C ASN A 87 6.75 -9.07 -6.48
N ASP A 88 6.95 -10.30 -6.94
CA ASP A 88 6.23 -11.50 -6.49
C ASP A 88 6.84 -12.17 -5.26
N VAL A 89 7.85 -11.56 -4.63
CA VAL A 89 8.40 -12.09 -3.38
C VAL A 89 7.33 -11.97 -2.28
N PRO A 90 7.08 -13.02 -1.48
CA PRO A 90 6.15 -12.94 -0.36
C PRO A 90 6.46 -11.76 0.56
N PHE A 91 5.42 -11.11 1.07
CA PHE A 91 5.61 -10.04 2.04
C PHE A 91 6.32 -10.57 3.29
N ASP A 92 7.28 -9.81 3.81
CA ASP A 92 7.89 -10.00 5.12
C ASP A 92 8.03 -8.65 5.83
N LEU A 93 8.40 -8.65 7.11
CA LEU A 93 8.52 -7.43 7.92
C LEU A 93 9.65 -6.49 7.47
N THR A 94 10.54 -6.94 6.59
CA THR A 94 11.61 -6.14 5.98
C THR A 94 11.20 -5.56 4.63
N SER A 95 10.00 -5.89 4.16
CA SER A 95 9.47 -5.39 2.90
C SER A 95 9.43 -3.86 2.89
N PRO A 96 9.93 -3.21 1.82
CA PRO A 96 9.85 -1.76 1.68
C PRO A 96 8.43 -1.27 1.36
N SER A 97 7.52 -2.18 1.01
CA SER A 97 6.19 -1.82 0.52
C SER A 97 5.14 -2.86 0.89
N VAL A 98 3.88 -2.46 0.73
CA VAL A 98 2.74 -3.39 0.78
C VAL A 98 1.70 -3.04 -0.25
N CYS A 99 0.97 -4.08 -0.65
CA CYS A 99 -0.41 -4.04 -1.09
C CYS A 99 -1.17 -5.09 -0.30
N ALA A 100 -2.20 -4.70 0.45
CA ALA A 100 -2.98 -5.65 1.22
C ALA A 100 -4.49 -5.40 1.13
N SER A 101 -5.27 -6.47 1.28
CA SER A 101 -6.74 -6.47 1.17
C SER A 101 -7.33 -7.64 1.94
N GLY A 102 -8.62 -7.57 2.29
CA GLY A 102 -9.38 -8.71 2.83
C GLY A 102 -9.69 -9.81 1.80
N SER A 103 -9.28 -9.65 0.54
CA SER A 103 -9.37 -10.70 -0.48
C SER A 103 -8.17 -10.67 -1.42
N GLU A 104 -7.75 -11.85 -1.87
CA GLU A 104 -6.62 -12.02 -2.77
C GLU A 104 -6.88 -11.34 -4.13
N THR A 105 -8.07 -11.49 -4.69
CA THR A 105 -8.46 -10.85 -5.97
C THR A 105 -8.30 -9.34 -5.92
N LEU A 106 -8.74 -8.70 -4.83
CA LEU A 106 -8.62 -7.26 -4.69
C LEU A 106 -7.16 -6.83 -4.41
N ALA A 107 -6.41 -7.60 -3.61
CA ALA A 107 -4.98 -7.34 -3.40
C ALA A 107 -4.18 -7.41 -4.71
N ARG A 108 -4.45 -8.41 -5.56
CA ARG A 108 -3.81 -8.56 -6.89
C ARG A 108 -4.21 -7.44 -7.83
N THR A 109 -5.48 -7.07 -7.84
CA THR A 109 -5.99 -5.95 -8.65
C THR A 109 -5.31 -4.64 -8.25
N LEU A 110 -5.27 -4.34 -6.94
CA LEU A 110 -4.59 -3.17 -6.40
C LEU A 110 -3.12 -3.13 -6.82
N ARG A 111 -2.39 -4.24 -6.60
CA ARG A 111 -0.96 -4.33 -6.95
C ARG A 111 -0.74 -4.05 -8.44
N ARG A 112 -1.54 -4.67 -9.32
CA ARG A 112 -1.44 -4.46 -10.78
C ARG A 112 -1.64 -2.99 -11.15
N THR A 113 -2.73 -2.38 -10.69
CA THR A 113 -3.04 -0.97 -10.96
C THR A 113 -1.90 -0.04 -10.53
N LEU A 114 -1.33 -0.27 -9.34
CA LEU A 114 -0.23 0.56 -8.83
C LEU A 114 1.08 0.30 -9.57
N CYS A 115 1.40 -0.94 -9.91
CA CYS A 115 2.61 -1.27 -10.67
C CYS A 115 2.60 -0.61 -12.05
N GLU A 116 1.48 -0.71 -12.77
CA GLU A 116 1.31 -0.08 -14.08
C GLU A 116 1.55 1.44 -14.00
N ALA A 117 0.98 2.10 -13.00
CA ALA A 117 1.18 3.53 -12.76
C ALA A 117 2.64 3.90 -12.47
N LEU A 118 3.35 3.05 -11.71
CA LEU A 118 4.71 3.33 -11.26
C LEU A 118 5.80 3.01 -12.30
N VAL A 119 5.48 2.21 -13.33
CA VAL A 119 6.38 1.95 -14.47
C VAL A 119 6.55 3.19 -15.34
N VAL A 120 5.49 4.00 -15.48
CA VAL A 120 5.47 5.21 -16.33
C VAL A 120 6.39 6.31 -15.81
N ILE A 121 6.73 6.32 -14.51
CA ILE A 121 7.56 7.36 -13.87
C ILE A 121 9.03 6.91 -13.71
N LYS A 122 9.53 6.04 -14.60
CA LYS A 122 10.96 5.73 -14.69
C LYS A 122 11.69 6.79 -15.51
N GLU A 123 11.67 8.03 -15.01
CA GLU A 123 12.63 9.10 -15.34
C GLU A 123 13.15 9.71 -14.02
#